data_AF-A0AA91JRI8-F1
#
_entry.id   AF-A0AA91JRI8-F1
#
_cell.length_a   1.000
_cell.length_b   1.000
_cell.length_c   1.000
_cell.angle_alpha   90.00
_cell.angle_beta   90.00
_cell.angle_gamma   90.00
#
_symmetry.space_group_name_H-M   'P 1'
#
loop_
_entity.id
_entity.type
_entity.pdbx_description
1 polymer ?
#
loop_
_entity_poly.entity_id
_entity_poly.type
_entity_poly.pdbx_seq_one_letter_code
_entity_poly.pdbx_strand_id
1 'polypeptide(L)'
;MNGWHLKSWFLIGSALSVLHCTQPIAAQVVPDNTLPAAERSQVSGNPNFQIDGGARRGGNLFHSFQSFSVPTGGSAFFNNAADVQNILTRVTGGSISNIDGVIRDQGTANLFLLNPNGIVFGAGAQLNIGGSFVASTANSINFADNFQYNASNPQTTPLLTVSVPIGLQMGSNPGRIAVQGNGYNISGTAPFLTPLIRGNASTGLKVPPGQTLALIGGDIDIQGGVLQAEQGRIELGSVRDGIVNLGAGFALSYLVGVRGL
;
A
#
# COMPACT_ATOMS: atom_id res chain seq x y z
N MET A 1 8.11 43.83 75.36
CA MET A 1 8.69 45.02 74.71
C MET A 1 9.26 44.60 73.36
N ASN A 2 8.54 45.00 72.30
CA ASN A 2 8.94 45.36 70.93
C ASN A 2 10.11 44.57 70.30
N GLY A 3 9.83 43.65 69.38
CA GLY A 3 9.94 43.88 67.92
C GLY A 3 11.22 43.16 67.41
N TRP A 4 11.36 42.60 66.22
CA TRP A 4 11.00 43.09 64.89
C TRP A 4 10.83 41.90 63.93
N HIS A 5 9.86 41.99 63.02
CA HIS A 5 9.65 41.05 61.91
C HIS A 5 10.47 41.47 60.68
N LEU A 6 11.25 40.56 60.09
CA LEU A 6 11.65 40.66 58.67
C LEU A 6 11.01 39.49 57.90
N LYS A 7 10.03 39.81 57.06
CA LYS A 7 9.52 38.87 56.05
C LYS A 7 10.35 39.03 54.79
N SER A 8 11.22 38.06 54.49
CA SER A 8 11.86 37.96 53.16
C SER A 8 10.89 37.29 52.19
N TRP A 9 10.54 38.00 51.12
CA TRP A 9 9.89 37.41 49.95
C TRP A 9 10.95 36.82 49.03
N PHE A 10 10.99 35.50 48.90
CA PHE A 10 11.67 34.83 47.80
C PHE A 10 10.66 34.59 46.67
N LEU A 11 10.79 35.33 45.57
CA LEU A 11 10.17 35.00 44.30
C LEU A 11 11.03 33.91 43.63
N ILE A 12 10.59 32.66 43.72
CA ILE A 12 11.19 31.56 42.96
C ILE A 12 10.51 31.56 41.58
N GLY A 13 11.21 32.12 40.59
CA GLY A 13 10.83 32.02 39.19
C GLY A 13 11.19 30.64 38.65
N SER A 14 10.20 29.80 38.42
CA SER A 14 10.36 28.50 37.75
C SER A 14 10.27 28.71 36.23
N ALA A 15 11.41 28.79 35.55
CA ALA A 15 11.46 28.70 34.09
C ALA A 15 11.27 27.23 33.68
N LEU A 16 10.04 26.85 33.33
CA LEU A 16 9.74 25.52 32.80
C LEU A 16 10.08 25.49 31.30
N SER A 17 11.34 25.20 30.97
CA SER A 17 11.76 24.94 29.59
C SER A 17 11.25 23.56 29.15
N VAL A 18 10.16 23.53 28.38
CA VAL A 18 9.63 22.32 27.75
C VAL A 18 10.57 21.92 26.60
N LEU A 19 11.50 21.02 26.89
CA LEU A 19 12.26 20.28 25.88
C LEU A 19 11.28 19.38 25.12
N HIS A 20 10.84 19.85 23.95
CA HIS A 20 10.07 19.03 23.01
C HIS A 20 11.03 18.01 22.40
N CYS A 21 11.11 16.83 23.03
CA CYS A 21 11.78 15.68 22.45
C CYS A 21 10.92 15.18 21.30
N THR A 22 11.16 15.68 20.09
CA THR A 22 10.57 15.12 18.87
C THR A 22 11.20 13.74 18.66
N GLN A 23 10.49 12.69 19.07
CA GLN A 23 10.90 11.33 18.75
C GLN A 23 10.91 11.19 17.22
N PRO A 24 11.97 10.63 16.61
CA PRO A 24 11.96 10.37 15.18
C PRO A 24 10.79 9.42 14.88
N ILE A 25 9.87 9.86 14.04
CA ILE A 25 8.84 8.99 13.48
C ILE A 25 9.59 7.88 12.75
N ALA A 26 9.34 6.62 13.11
CA ALA A 26 9.93 5.48 12.44
C ALA A 26 9.74 5.62 10.91
N ALA A 27 10.81 5.47 10.15
CA ALA A 27 10.75 5.55 8.69
C ALA A 27 9.70 4.54 8.17
N GLN A 28 8.78 5.03 7.34
CA GLN A 28 7.58 4.27 6.97
C GLN A 28 7.78 3.42 5.70
N VAL A 29 8.68 3.85 4.81
CA VAL A 29 9.11 3.11 3.63
C VAL A 29 10.61 2.81 3.77
N VAL A 30 10.95 1.57 4.09
CA VAL A 30 12.34 1.16 4.39
C VAL A 30 12.71 -0.02 3.49
N PRO A 31 13.71 0.12 2.60
CA PRO A 31 14.24 -0.99 1.81
C PRO A 31 14.75 -2.13 2.68
N ASP A 32 14.71 -3.35 2.16
CA ASP A 32 15.44 -4.47 2.75
C ASP A 32 16.69 -4.83 1.92
N ASN A 33 17.40 -5.87 2.35
CA ASN A 33 18.65 -6.32 1.76
C ASN A 33 18.52 -7.58 0.88
N THR A 34 17.29 -7.96 0.50
CA THR A 34 16.99 -9.24 -0.16
C THR A 34 17.06 -9.19 -1.69
N LEU A 35 17.20 -7.99 -2.28
CA LEU A 35 17.62 -7.83 -3.66
C LEU A 35 19.15 -7.82 -3.78
N PRO A 36 19.71 -8.16 -4.97
CA PRO A 36 21.15 -8.03 -5.23
C PRO A 36 21.66 -6.64 -4.86
N ALA A 37 22.85 -6.56 -4.24
CA ALA A 37 23.33 -5.33 -3.59
C ALA A 37 23.34 -4.09 -4.50
N ALA A 38 23.70 -4.24 -5.78
CA ALA A 38 23.74 -3.16 -6.77
C ALA A 38 22.34 -2.74 -7.29
N GLU A 39 21.31 -3.54 -7.02
CA GLU A 39 19.96 -3.41 -7.56
C GLU A 39 18.90 -3.28 -6.45
N ARG A 40 19.31 -2.88 -5.24
CA ARG A 40 18.38 -2.70 -4.11
C ARG A 40 17.45 -1.53 -4.35
N SER A 41 16.26 -1.58 -3.74
CA SER A 41 15.39 -0.41 -3.62
C SER A 41 16.13 0.70 -2.89
N GLN A 42 16.01 1.92 -3.38
CA GLN A 42 16.57 3.11 -2.76
C GLN A 42 15.41 4.04 -2.40
N VAL A 43 15.41 4.56 -1.18
CA VAL A 43 14.34 5.45 -0.72
C VAL A 43 14.95 6.73 -0.20
N SER A 44 14.42 7.85 -0.67
CA SER A 44 14.78 9.19 -0.18
C SER A 44 13.53 10.00 0.13
N GLY A 45 13.66 11.02 0.97
CA GLY A 45 12.55 11.87 1.39
C GLY A 45 11.70 11.28 2.53
N ASN A 46 10.92 12.16 3.16
CA ASN A 46 9.94 11.87 4.21
C ASN A 46 9.09 13.16 4.42
N PRO A 47 7.76 13.15 4.29
CA PRO A 47 6.86 12.02 4.05
C PRO A 47 6.61 11.70 2.57
N ASN A 48 7.29 12.42 1.66
CA ASN A 48 7.25 12.15 0.22
C ASN A 48 8.44 11.29 -0.17
N PHE A 49 8.23 9.99 -0.17
CA PHE A 49 9.22 8.97 -0.45
C PHE A 49 9.40 8.84 -1.97
N GLN A 50 10.57 9.22 -2.47
CA GLN A 50 11.00 8.84 -3.81
C GLN A 50 11.65 7.46 -3.73
N ILE A 51 11.16 6.54 -4.54
CA ILE A 51 11.59 5.15 -4.64
C ILE A 51 12.33 4.99 -5.97
N ASP A 52 13.64 4.81 -5.88
CA ASP A 52 14.56 4.61 -6.99
C ASP A 52 15.18 3.19 -6.92
N GLY A 53 16.09 2.90 -7.84
CA GLY A 53 16.81 1.63 -7.91
C GLY A 53 15.86 0.48 -8.23
N GLY A 54 16.00 -0.61 -7.49
CA GLY A 54 15.28 -1.85 -7.77
C GLY A 54 15.93 -2.68 -8.88
N ALA A 55 15.49 -3.94 -8.98
CA ALA A 55 16.10 -4.92 -9.85
C ALA A 55 15.26 -5.10 -11.12
N ARG A 56 15.88 -4.93 -12.29
CA ARG A 56 15.17 -4.93 -13.58
C ARG A 56 15.43 -6.20 -14.37
N ARG A 57 14.38 -6.88 -14.82
CA ARG A 57 14.47 -8.01 -15.74
C ARG A 57 13.37 -7.88 -16.78
N GLY A 58 13.73 -7.53 -18.01
CA GLY A 58 12.75 -7.24 -19.06
C GLY A 58 11.82 -6.10 -18.64
N GLY A 59 10.51 -6.29 -18.81
CA GLY A 59 9.49 -5.33 -18.37
C GLY A 59 9.19 -5.33 -16.87
N ASN A 60 9.85 -6.17 -16.06
CA ASN A 60 9.61 -6.26 -14.62
C ASN A 60 10.65 -5.43 -13.84
N LEU A 61 10.16 -4.63 -12.90
CA LEU A 61 10.95 -3.90 -11.90
C LEU A 61 10.59 -4.41 -10.50
N PHE A 62 11.54 -5.08 -9.85
CA PHE A 62 11.35 -5.67 -8.53
C PHE A 62 11.84 -4.72 -7.43
N HIS A 63 10.98 -4.49 -6.44
CA HIS A 63 11.29 -3.76 -5.22
C HIS A 63 11.00 -4.59 -3.98
N SER A 64 11.90 -4.50 -3.00
CA SER A 64 11.74 -5.19 -1.71
C SER A 64 11.94 -4.22 -0.56
N PHE A 65 11.04 -4.28 0.42
CA PHE A 65 11.02 -3.41 1.57
C PHE A 65 10.88 -4.20 2.86
N GLN A 66 11.53 -3.74 3.92
CA GLN A 66 11.28 -4.24 5.26
C GLN A 66 9.97 -3.68 5.82
N SER A 67 9.65 -2.42 5.52
CA SER A 67 8.36 -1.81 5.86
C SER A 67 7.90 -0.90 4.71
N PHE A 68 6.59 -0.84 4.49
CA PHE A 68 5.98 0.03 3.48
C PHE A 68 4.66 0.58 3.99
N SER A 69 4.69 1.80 4.50
CA SER A 69 3.54 2.59 4.93
C SER A 69 3.68 4.01 4.38
N VAL A 70 2.57 4.65 4.04
CA VAL A 70 2.54 6.00 3.47
C VAL A 70 1.60 6.83 4.33
N PRO A 71 2.07 7.90 4.99
CA PRO A 71 1.26 8.63 5.95
C PRO A 71 0.30 9.59 5.23
N THR A 72 -0.67 10.11 5.97
CA THR A 72 -1.52 11.20 5.53
C THR A 72 -0.70 12.38 5.02
N GLY A 73 -1.04 12.89 3.84
CA GLY A 73 -0.31 13.99 3.20
C GLY A 73 1.08 13.62 2.66
N GLY A 74 1.51 12.36 2.82
CA GLY A 74 2.72 11.82 2.22
C GLY A 74 2.46 11.13 0.88
N SER A 75 3.54 10.67 0.26
CA SER A 75 3.48 9.90 -0.98
C SER A 75 4.59 8.88 -1.08
N ALA A 76 4.33 7.78 -1.79
CA ALA A 76 5.33 6.85 -2.29
C ALA A 76 5.36 6.96 -3.83
N PHE A 77 6.45 7.49 -4.36
CA PHE A 77 6.65 7.70 -5.77
C PHE A 77 7.69 6.75 -6.35
N PHE A 78 7.23 5.80 -7.16
CA PHE A 78 8.09 4.91 -7.93
C PHE A 78 8.62 5.64 -9.16
N ASN A 79 9.91 5.97 -9.15
CA ASN A 79 10.59 6.60 -10.27
C ASN A 79 11.08 5.53 -11.26
N ASN A 80 10.15 4.94 -12.01
CA ASN A 80 10.45 3.91 -12.99
C ASN A 80 10.65 4.49 -14.40
N ALA A 81 11.38 3.75 -15.23
CA ALA A 81 11.49 4.05 -16.65
C ALA A 81 10.19 3.70 -17.40
N ALA A 82 9.97 4.35 -18.54
CA ALA A 82 8.73 4.22 -19.32
C ALA A 82 8.51 2.82 -19.92
N ASP A 83 9.56 2.02 -20.07
CA ASP A 83 9.51 0.67 -20.59
C ASP A 83 9.19 -0.40 -19.52
N VAL A 84 9.07 0.00 -18.25
CA VAL A 84 8.62 -0.88 -17.17
C VAL A 84 7.13 -1.16 -17.33
N GLN A 85 6.77 -2.44 -17.40
CA GLN A 85 5.40 -2.92 -17.51
C GLN A 85 4.81 -3.29 -16.15
N ASN A 86 5.62 -3.86 -15.24
CA ASN A 86 5.20 -4.26 -13.90
C ASN A 86 6.20 -3.79 -12.84
N ILE A 87 5.72 -3.04 -11.87
CA ILE A 87 6.41 -2.72 -10.62
C ILE A 87 5.95 -3.73 -9.58
N LEU A 88 6.86 -4.59 -9.14
CA LEU A 88 6.59 -5.73 -8.28
C LEU A 88 7.16 -5.45 -6.89
N THR A 89 6.30 -5.04 -5.97
CA THR A 89 6.70 -4.65 -4.62
C THR A 89 6.35 -5.73 -3.60
N ARG A 90 7.32 -6.10 -2.76
CA ARG A 90 7.07 -6.97 -1.59
C ARG A 90 7.52 -6.32 -0.28
N VAL A 91 6.81 -6.63 0.80
CA VAL A 91 7.17 -6.30 2.18
C VAL A 91 7.58 -7.56 2.92
N THR A 92 8.83 -7.61 3.40
CA THR A 92 9.45 -8.78 4.04
C THR A 92 9.47 -8.70 5.57
N GLY A 93 9.28 -7.50 6.15
CA GLY A 93 9.15 -7.35 7.60
C GLY A 93 7.76 -7.75 8.10
N GLY A 94 7.58 -7.82 9.43
CA GLY A 94 6.35 -8.26 10.08
C GLY A 94 5.28 -7.17 10.29
N SER A 95 5.44 -5.99 9.68
CA SER A 95 4.54 -4.85 9.90
C SER A 95 3.44 -4.77 8.84
N ILE A 96 2.24 -4.40 9.27
CA ILE A 96 1.12 -4.04 8.39
C ILE A 96 1.48 -2.80 7.57
N SER A 97 1.07 -2.78 6.30
CA SER A 97 1.16 -1.58 5.45
C SER A 97 -0.01 -0.64 5.74
N ASN A 98 0.26 0.50 6.38
CA ASN A 98 -0.74 1.56 6.56
C ASN A 98 -0.55 2.61 5.46
N ILE A 99 -1.51 2.69 4.54
CA ILE A 99 -1.49 3.57 3.39
C ILE A 99 -2.59 4.60 3.56
N ASP A 100 -2.25 5.80 3.99
CA ASP A 100 -3.18 6.93 4.14
C ASP A 100 -2.78 8.15 3.29
N GLY A 101 -1.75 7.99 2.45
CA GLY A 101 -1.31 8.96 1.46
C GLY A 101 -1.39 8.42 0.03
N VAL A 102 -0.58 8.99 -0.86
CA VAL A 102 -0.64 8.70 -2.30
C VAL A 102 0.41 7.66 -2.70
N ILE A 103 0.01 6.59 -3.39
CA ILE A 103 0.94 5.74 -4.15
C ILE A 103 0.91 6.18 -5.61
N ARG A 104 2.08 6.44 -6.20
CA ARG A 104 2.21 6.93 -7.58
C ARG A 104 3.41 6.34 -8.30
N ASP A 105 3.30 6.20 -9.62
CA ASP A 105 4.38 5.75 -10.50
C ASP A 105 4.62 6.74 -11.65
N GLN A 106 5.54 6.40 -12.55
CA GLN A 106 5.78 7.14 -13.78
C GLN A 106 5.40 6.29 -15.01
N GLY A 107 4.51 6.83 -15.85
CA GLY A 107 4.14 6.19 -17.11
C GLY A 107 2.87 5.35 -16.97
N THR A 108 2.91 4.09 -17.42
CA THR A 108 1.73 3.22 -17.56
C THR A 108 1.94 1.84 -16.93
N ALA A 109 2.85 1.72 -15.96
CA ALA A 109 3.18 0.44 -15.38
C ALA A 109 2.04 -0.07 -14.50
N ASN A 110 1.86 -1.38 -14.45
CA ASN A 110 1.05 -2.01 -13.42
C ASN A 110 1.85 -2.04 -12.12
N LEU A 111 1.17 -1.94 -10.98
CA LEU A 111 1.83 -1.98 -9.68
C LEU A 111 1.23 -3.05 -8.78
N PHE A 112 2.10 -3.90 -8.27
CA PHE A 112 1.79 -4.94 -7.30
C PHE A 112 2.35 -4.54 -5.94
N LEU A 113 1.50 -4.54 -4.92
CA LEU A 113 1.89 -4.35 -3.52
C LEU A 113 1.56 -5.62 -2.74
N LEU A 114 2.60 -6.37 -2.36
CA LEU A 114 2.49 -7.60 -1.60
C LEU A 114 2.93 -7.39 -0.14
N ASN A 115 2.03 -7.60 0.82
CA ASN A 115 2.37 -7.64 2.24
C ASN A 115 1.56 -8.72 2.98
N PRO A 116 2.17 -9.88 3.30
CA PRO A 116 1.48 -10.98 3.99
C PRO A 116 0.82 -10.61 5.31
N ASN A 117 1.33 -9.59 6.01
CA ASN A 117 0.83 -9.19 7.33
C ASN A 117 -0.50 -8.42 7.26
N GLY A 118 -0.84 -7.86 6.10
CA GLY A 118 -2.04 -7.04 5.91
C GLY A 118 -1.76 -5.67 5.32
N ILE A 119 -2.81 -5.08 4.76
CA ILE A 119 -2.78 -3.76 4.13
C ILE A 119 -4.01 -2.97 4.58
N VAL A 120 -3.80 -1.78 5.11
CA VAL A 120 -4.87 -0.85 5.49
C VAL A 120 -4.75 0.38 4.60
N PHE A 121 -5.71 0.56 3.69
CA PHE A 121 -5.92 1.81 2.98
C PHE A 121 -6.82 2.70 3.82
N GLY A 122 -6.26 3.74 4.41
CA GLY A 122 -6.98 4.73 5.21
C GLY A 122 -7.83 5.68 4.36
N ALA A 123 -8.57 6.58 5.02
CA ALA A 123 -9.49 7.51 4.36
C ALA A 123 -8.78 8.51 3.42
N GLY A 124 -7.48 8.75 3.60
CA GLY A 124 -6.64 9.58 2.75
C GLY A 124 -5.98 8.85 1.58
N ALA A 125 -6.10 7.52 1.53
CA ALA A 125 -5.43 6.69 0.53
C ALA A 125 -5.85 7.06 -0.90
N GLN A 126 -4.86 7.24 -1.77
CA GLN A 126 -5.08 7.52 -3.18
C GLN A 126 -4.07 6.77 -4.05
N LEU A 127 -4.51 6.44 -5.26
CA LEU A 127 -3.66 5.90 -6.31
C LEU A 127 -3.55 6.92 -7.44
N ASN A 128 -2.32 7.20 -7.86
CA ASN A 128 -2.02 7.92 -9.08
C ASN A 128 -1.02 7.08 -9.88
N ILE A 129 -1.54 5.96 -10.38
CA ILE A 129 -0.80 4.90 -11.07
C ILE A 129 -1.29 4.86 -12.52
N GLY A 130 -0.38 4.68 -13.47
CA GLY A 130 -0.73 4.67 -14.89
C GLY A 130 -1.35 3.36 -15.42
N GLY A 131 -1.13 2.25 -14.72
CA GLY A 131 -1.63 0.93 -15.09
C GLY A 131 -2.67 0.36 -14.12
N SER A 132 -2.77 -0.97 -14.10
CA SER A 132 -3.56 -1.72 -13.12
C SER A 132 -2.86 -1.75 -11.76
N PHE A 133 -3.64 -1.87 -10.69
CA PHE A 133 -3.12 -1.98 -9.33
C PHE A 133 -3.59 -3.29 -8.68
N VAL A 134 -2.64 -4.04 -8.12
CA VAL A 134 -2.90 -5.30 -7.41
C VAL A 134 -2.32 -5.19 -6.01
N ALA A 135 -3.18 -5.16 -5.00
CA ALA A 135 -2.77 -5.27 -3.60
C ALA A 135 -3.08 -6.68 -3.09
N SER A 136 -2.10 -7.32 -2.45
CA SER A 136 -2.31 -8.67 -1.93
C SER A 136 -1.59 -8.94 -0.62
N THR A 137 -2.18 -9.82 0.18
CA THR A 137 -1.56 -10.39 1.39
C THR A 137 -1.08 -11.83 1.18
N ALA A 138 -0.87 -12.21 -0.08
CA ALA A 138 -0.22 -13.46 -0.43
C ALA A 138 1.24 -13.50 0.03
N ASN A 139 1.78 -14.71 0.20
CA ASN A 139 3.19 -14.94 0.50
C ASN A 139 4.08 -14.68 -0.71
N SER A 140 3.62 -14.96 -1.93
CA SER A 140 4.42 -14.74 -3.15
C SER A 140 3.60 -14.44 -4.40
N ILE A 141 4.25 -13.77 -5.35
CA ILE A 141 3.82 -13.69 -6.74
C ILE A 141 4.47 -14.84 -7.52
N ASN A 142 3.67 -15.62 -8.22
CA ASN A 142 4.11 -16.75 -9.03
C ASN A 142 4.20 -16.34 -10.50
N PHE A 143 5.26 -16.79 -11.18
CA PHE A 143 5.56 -16.47 -12.57
C PHE A 143 5.47 -17.71 -13.46
N ALA A 144 5.28 -17.51 -14.77
CA ALA A 144 5.05 -18.61 -15.71
C ALA A 144 6.24 -19.57 -15.86
N ASP A 145 7.44 -19.15 -15.47
CA ASP A 145 8.66 -19.96 -15.43
C ASP A 145 8.88 -20.66 -14.07
N ASN A 146 7.86 -20.69 -13.22
CA ASN A 146 7.88 -21.21 -11.85
C ASN A 146 8.73 -20.39 -10.86
N PHE A 147 9.24 -19.22 -11.26
CA PHE A 147 9.85 -18.31 -10.30
C PHE A 147 8.79 -17.79 -9.31
N GLN A 148 9.19 -17.59 -8.05
CA GLN A 148 8.33 -17.04 -7.01
C GLN A 148 9.00 -15.84 -6.35
N TYR A 149 8.37 -14.67 -6.48
CA TYR A 149 8.82 -13.49 -5.76
C TYR A 149 8.15 -13.48 -4.38
N ASN A 150 8.86 -14.00 -3.38
CA ASN A 150 8.31 -14.35 -2.06
C ASN A 150 8.61 -13.31 -0.98
N ALA A 151 7.59 -12.85 -0.26
CA ALA A 151 7.66 -11.90 0.84
C ALA A 151 7.98 -12.57 2.19
N SER A 152 7.44 -13.77 2.44
CA SER A 152 7.51 -14.46 3.74
C SER A 152 8.77 -15.31 3.92
N ASN A 153 9.36 -15.78 2.82
CA ASN A 153 10.64 -16.48 2.77
C ASN A 153 11.50 -15.94 1.62
N PRO A 154 12.00 -14.69 1.75
CA PRO A 154 12.76 -14.06 0.69
C PRO A 154 14.15 -14.70 0.56
N GLN A 155 14.54 -15.06 -0.66
CA GLN A 155 15.92 -15.40 -0.96
C GLN A 155 16.78 -14.13 -0.89
N THR A 156 18.01 -14.24 -0.37
CA THR A 156 18.90 -13.08 -0.14
C THR A 156 19.59 -12.56 -1.40
N THR A 157 19.47 -13.24 -2.54
CA THR A 157 19.87 -12.80 -3.89
C THR A 157 19.16 -13.66 -4.94
N PRO A 158 17.86 -13.45 -5.20
CA PRO A 158 17.10 -14.30 -6.11
C PRO A 158 17.60 -14.14 -7.56
N LEU A 159 17.58 -15.22 -8.33
CA LEU A 159 17.64 -15.14 -9.78
C LEU A 159 16.27 -14.69 -10.29
N LEU A 160 16.14 -13.39 -10.53
CA LEU A 160 14.89 -12.74 -10.95
C LEU A 160 14.52 -13.09 -12.40
N THR A 161 13.26 -12.91 -12.76
CA THR A 161 12.69 -13.33 -14.04
C THR A 161 12.17 -12.20 -14.93
N VAL A 162 12.22 -12.43 -16.25
CA VAL A 162 11.54 -11.65 -17.29
C VAL A 162 10.11 -12.12 -17.56
N SER A 163 9.70 -13.25 -16.97
CA SER A 163 8.40 -13.89 -17.20
C SER A 163 7.24 -13.05 -16.64
N VAL A 164 6.02 -13.38 -17.04
CA VAL A 164 4.82 -12.67 -16.57
C VAL A 164 4.31 -13.24 -15.25
N PRO A 165 3.77 -12.40 -14.34
CA PRO A 165 3.01 -12.87 -13.18
C PRO A 165 1.76 -13.65 -13.63
N ILE A 166 1.55 -14.83 -13.05
CA ILE A 166 0.41 -15.71 -13.38
C ILE A 166 -0.44 -16.08 -12.16
N GLY A 167 0.00 -15.72 -10.95
CA GLY A 167 -0.74 -16.08 -9.75
C GLY A 167 -0.17 -15.53 -8.46
N LEU A 168 -0.96 -15.69 -7.39
CA LEU A 168 -0.64 -15.32 -6.02
C LEU A 168 -0.74 -16.57 -5.15
N GLN A 169 0.31 -16.90 -4.40
CA GLN A 169 0.31 -17.99 -3.43
C GLN A 169 -0.02 -17.42 -2.05
N MET A 170 -1.23 -17.66 -1.58
CA MET A 170 -1.78 -17.05 -0.36
C MET A 170 -1.08 -17.51 0.92
N GLY A 171 -0.45 -18.68 0.91
CA GLY A 171 0.06 -19.29 2.13
C GLY A 171 -1.09 -19.87 2.96
N SER A 172 -0.97 -19.83 4.29
CA SER A 172 -1.94 -20.45 5.22
C SER A 172 -2.64 -19.47 6.16
N ASN A 173 -2.14 -18.23 6.26
CA ASN A 173 -2.70 -17.18 7.11
C ASN A 173 -2.46 -15.79 6.50
N PRO A 174 -3.02 -15.53 5.30
CA PRO A 174 -2.90 -14.22 4.67
C PRO A 174 -3.59 -13.15 5.53
N GLY A 175 -2.94 -11.99 5.68
CA GLY A 175 -3.47 -10.87 6.44
C GLY A 175 -4.72 -10.23 5.82
N ARG A 176 -5.36 -9.35 6.59
CA ARG A 176 -6.53 -8.58 6.15
C ARG A 176 -6.15 -7.42 5.22
N ILE A 177 -6.99 -7.16 4.22
CA ILE A 177 -7.02 -5.90 3.48
C ILE A 177 -8.23 -5.09 3.94
N ALA A 178 -8.00 -3.87 4.42
CA ALA A 178 -9.06 -2.94 4.80
C ALA A 178 -9.01 -1.68 3.91
N VAL A 179 -10.16 -1.21 3.45
CA VAL A 179 -10.29 0.05 2.71
C VAL A 179 -11.28 0.94 3.42
N GLN A 180 -10.79 2.01 4.03
CA GLN A 180 -11.55 2.93 4.86
C GLN A 180 -11.89 4.21 4.10
N GLY A 181 -13.02 4.81 4.41
CA GLY A 181 -13.41 6.08 3.81
C GLY A 181 -14.81 6.52 4.23
N ASN A 182 -15.25 7.64 3.66
CA ASN A 182 -16.57 8.23 3.92
C ASN A 182 -17.58 7.98 2.78
N GLY A 183 -17.23 7.13 1.81
CA GLY A 183 -18.02 6.82 0.63
C GLY A 183 -18.12 7.97 -0.36
N TYR A 184 -19.13 7.89 -1.24
CA TYR A 184 -19.51 9.00 -2.11
C TYR A 184 -20.43 9.95 -1.34
N ASN A 185 -20.24 11.26 -1.52
CA ASN A 185 -21.25 12.23 -1.11
C ASN A 185 -22.52 11.97 -1.92
N ILE A 186 -23.69 11.89 -1.28
CA ILE A 186 -24.98 11.74 -1.96
C ILE A 186 -25.81 12.98 -1.64
N SER A 187 -26.30 13.66 -2.67
CA SER A 187 -27.08 14.89 -2.53
C SER A 187 -28.40 14.81 -3.30
N GLY A 188 -29.45 15.43 -2.76
CA GLY A 188 -30.75 15.57 -3.40
C GLY A 188 -31.59 16.57 -2.62
N THR A 189 -32.17 17.56 -3.30
CA THR A 189 -32.97 18.62 -2.66
C THR A 189 -34.39 18.17 -2.35
N ALA A 190 -34.88 17.11 -2.99
CA ALA A 190 -36.14 16.43 -2.66
C ALA A 190 -36.06 14.94 -3.09
N PRO A 191 -35.80 13.99 -2.18
CA PRO A 191 -35.52 12.58 -2.51
C PRO A 191 -36.71 11.83 -3.16
N PHE A 192 -37.89 12.45 -3.19
CA PHE A 192 -39.09 11.91 -3.85
C PHE A 192 -39.38 12.51 -5.23
N LEU A 193 -38.75 13.64 -5.59
CA LEU A 193 -39.07 14.41 -6.80
C LEU A 193 -37.86 14.65 -7.71
N THR A 194 -36.65 14.35 -7.23
CA THR A 194 -35.39 14.51 -7.98
C THR A 194 -34.55 13.25 -7.85
N PRO A 195 -33.84 12.82 -8.90
CA PRO A 195 -32.85 11.74 -8.79
C PRO A 195 -31.81 12.10 -7.73
N LEU A 196 -31.37 11.11 -6.94
CA LEU A 196 -30.22 11.30 -6.06
C LEU A 196 -28.98 11.53 -6.93
N ILE A 197 -28.27 12.63 -6.68
CA ILE A 197 -27.02 12.96 -7.35
C ILE A 197 -25.89 12.39 -6.51
N ARG A 198 -25.19 11.38 -7.07
CA ARG A 198 -23.90 10.93 -6.56
C ARG A 198 -22.88 12.04 -6.80
N GLY A 199 -22.42 12.67 -5.72
CA GLY A 199 -21.30 13.61 -5.73
C GLY A 199 -19.96 12.88 -5.83
N ASN A 200 -18.89 13.67 -5.89
CA ASN A 200 -17.54 13.12 -5.96
C ASN A 200 -17.10 12.57 -4.59
N ALA A 201 -16.35 11.47 -4.62
CA ALA A 201 -15.49 11.10 -3.50
C ALA A 201 -14.20 11.93 -3.59
N SER A 202 -13.76 12.51 -2.48
CA SER A 202 -12.51 13.30 -2.44
C SER A 202 -11.25 12.42 -2.48
N THR A 203 -11.38 11.15 -2.12
CA THR A 203 -10.31 10.16 -1.95
C THR A 203 -10.84 8.77 -2.30
N GLY A 204 -9.93 7.80 -2.45
CA GLY A 204 -10.28 6.42 -2.79
C GLY A 204 -9.24 5.77 -3.70
N LEU A 205 -9.37 4.45 -3.85
CA LEU A 205 -8.52 3.68 -4.74
C LEU A 205 -9.11 3.75 -6.14
N LYS A 206 -8.47 4.55 -7.00
CA LYS A 206 -8.87 4.74 -8.39
C LYS A 206 -7.74 4.34 -9.34
N VAL A 207 -8.08 3.53 -10.33
CA VAL A 207 -7.18 3.24 -11.46
C VAL A 207 -7.66 3.96 -12.73
N PRO A 208 -6.79 4.14 -13.74
CA PRO A 208 -7.19 4.72 -15.03
C PRO A 208 -8.28 3.91 -15.74
N PRO A 209 -9.01 4.52 -16.69
CA PRO A 209 -10.04 3.81 -17.42
C PRO A 209 -9.52 2.56 -18.14
N GLY A 210 -10.31 1.48 -18.13
CA GLY A 210 -9.94 0.20 -18.74
C GLY A 210 -9.01 -0.68 -17.91
N GLN A 211 -8.47 -0.17 -16.79
CA GLN A 211 -7.52 -0.90 -15.94
C GLN A 211 -8.21 -1.70 -14.82
N THR A 212 -7.45 -2.60 -14.21
CA THR A 212 -7.91 -3.45 -13.10
C THR A 212 -7.45 -2.89 -11.76
N LEU A 213 -8.36 -2.85 -10.79
CA LEU A 213 -8.08 -2.67 -9.38
C LEU A 213 -8.38 -3.97 -8.65
N ALA A 214 -7.35 -4.68 -8.19
CA ALA A 214 -7.50 -5.98 -7.55
C ALA A 214 -7.02 -5.96 -6.09
N LEU A 215 -7.87 -6.45 -5.18
CA LEU A 215 -7.55 -6.62 -3.75
C LEU A 215 -7.74 -8.10 -3.39
N ILE A 216 -6.65 -8.81 -3.11
CA ILE A 216 -6.66 -10.25 -2.82
C ILE A 216 -5.97 -10.52 -1.48
N GLY A 217 -6.72 -10.90 -0.45
CA GLY A 217 -6.17 -11.12 0.88
C GLY A 217 -6.90 -12.20 1.66
N GLY A 218 -6.60 -12.33 2.95
CA GLY A 218 -7.34 -13.20 3.85
C GLY A 218 -8.76 -12.70 4.00
N ASP A 219 -8.93 -11.64 4.78
CA ASP A 219 -10.19 -10.90 4.87
C ASP A 219 -10.13 -9.65 3.98
N ILE A 220 -11.24 -9.33 3.31
CA ILE A 220 -11.43 -8.05 2.62
C ILE A 220 -12.53 -7.28 3.34
N ASP A 221 -12.22 -6.08 3.84
CA ASP A 221 -13.18 -5.22 4.53
C ASP A 221 -13.21 -3.82 3.91
N ILE A 222 -14.38 -3.42 3.42
CA ILE A 222 -14.61 -2.12 2.80
C ILE A 222 -15.46 -1.26 3.75
N GLN A 223 -14.79 -0.44 4.54
CA GLN A 223 -15.37 0.41 5.57
C GLN A 223 -15.60 1.82 5.03
N GLY A 224 -16.56 1.96 4.10
CA GLY A 224 -16.84 3.23 3.43
C GLY A 224 -15.75 3.68 2.45
N GLY A 225 -14.74 2.83 2.19
CA GLY A 225 -13.75 3.07 1.15
C GLY A 225 -14.38 3.12 -0.24
N VAL A 226 -13.81 3.94 -1.13
CA VAL A 226 -14.21 4.04 -2.53
C VAL A 226 -13.22 3.29 -3.41
N LEU A 227 -13.74 2.38 -4.24
CA LEU A 227 -13.01 1.66 -5.27
C LEU A 227 -13.55 2.07 -6.64
N GLN A 228 -12.68 2.43 -7.58
CA GLN A 228 -13.08 2.93 -8.89
C GLN A 228 -12.16 2.43 -10.01
N ALA A 229 -12.76 1.78 -11.00
CA ALA A 229 -12.11 1.33 -12.24
C ALA A 229 -13.06 1.55 -13.42
N GLU A 230 -13.12 2.78 -13.92
CA GLU A 230 -14.05 3.15 -15.01
C GLU A 230 -13.77 2.32 -16.26
N GLN A 231 -14.80 1.69 -16.85
CA GLN A 231 -14.63 0.80 -18.03
C GLN A 231 -13.60 -0.33 -17.83
N GLY A 232 -13.16 -0.56 -16.59
CA GLY A 232 -12.15 -1.53 -16.22
C GLY A 232 -12.73 -2.64 -15.36
N ARG A 233 -11.94 -3.15 -14.42
CA ARG A 233 -12.35 -4.23 -13.51
C ARG A 233 -12.02 -3.90 -12.06
N ILE A 234 -12.92 -4.29 -11.16
CA ILE A 234 -12.65 -4.36 -9.73
C ILE A 234 -12.72 -5.83 -9.34
N GLU A 235 -11.64 -6.35 -8.79
CA GLU A 235 -11.46 -7.74 -8.43
C GLU A 235 -11.24 -7.85 -6.92
N LEU A 236 -12.15 -8.51 -6.20
CA LEU A 236 -12.04 -8.70 -4.75
C LEU A 236 -11.98 -10.20 -4.44
N GLY A 237 -10.95 -10.62 -3.73
CA GLY A 237 -10.75 -12.02 -3.35
C GLY A 237 -10.40 -12.16 -1.88
N SER A 238 -11.29 -12.78 -1.10
CA SER A 238 -10.99 -13.28 0.24
C SER A 238 -10.64 -14.75 0.14
N VAL A 239 -9.40 -15.10 0.45
CA VAL A 239 -8.82 -16.43 0.23
C VAL A 239 -8.01 -16.81 1.45
N ARG A 240 -8.40 -17.92 2.09
CA ARG A 240 -7.76 -18.41 3.32
C ARG A 240 -6.40 -19.07 3.05
N ASP A 241 -6.31 -19.85 1.98
CA ASP A 241 -5.11 -20.56 1.56
C ASP A 241 -5.17 -20.92 0.07
N GLY A 242 -4.03 -21.36 -0.48
CA GLY A 242 -3.93 -21.84 -1.86
C GLY A 242 -3.44 -20.81 -2.87
N ILE A 243 -3.72 -21.06 -4.15
CA ILE A 243 -3.26 -20.23 -5.27
C ILE A 243 -4.44 -19.54 -5.93
N VAL A 244 -4.30 -18.23 -6.14
CA VAL A 244 -5.20 -17.42 -6.96
C VAL A 244 -4.51 -17.19 -8.30
N ASN A 245 -5.13 -17.59 -9.41
CA ASN A 245 -4.54 -17.39 -10.74
C ASN A 245 -4.91 -16.01 -11.27
N LEU A 246 -3.93 -15.33 -11.87
CA LEU A 246 -4.08 -14.06 -12.55
C LEU A 246 -4.19 -14.31 -14.06
N GLY A 247 -5.38 -14.09 -14.60
CA GLY A 247 -5.65 -14.16 -16.03
C GLY A 247 -5.26 -12.90 -16.78
N ALA A 248 -5.71 -12.79 -18.03
CA ALA A 248 -5.47 -11.61 -18.86
C ALA A 248 -6.02 -10.34 -18.19
N GLY A 249 -5.20 -9.29 -18.13
CA GLY A 249 -5.55 -8.04 -17.44
C GLY A 249 -5.77 -8.22 -15.92
N PHE A 250 -5.14 -9.23 -15.33
CA PHE A 250 -5.23 -9.58 -13.90
C PHE A 250 -6.64 -9.94 -13.41
N ALA A 251 -7.50 -10.41 -14.31
CA ALA A 251 -8.78 -11.01 -13.92
C ALA A 251 -8.53 -12.24 -13.04
N LEU A 252 -9.26 -12.37 -11.93
CA LEU A 252 -9.07 -13.50 -11.02
C LEU A 252 -9.70 -14.76 -11.60
N SER A 253 -8.98 -15.88 -11.49
CA SER A 253 -9.58 -17.20 -11.73
C SER A 253 -9.23 -18.13 -10.58
N TYR A 254 -10.26 -18.78 -10.08
CA TYR A 254 -10.16 -19.76 -8.99
C TYR A 254 -10.33 -21.15 -9.61
N LEU A 255 -9.41 -22.07 -9.31
CA LEU A 255 -9.69 -23.48 -9.58
C LEU A 255 -10.84 -23.91 -8.67
N VAL A 256 -11.78 -24.67 -9.23
CA VAL A 256 -13.01 -25.14 -8.57
C VAL A 256 -12.68 -25.66 -7.16
N GLY A 257 -13.16 -24.97 -6.14
CA GLY A 257 -12.92 -25.34 -4.72
C GLY A 257 -13.09 -24.20 -3.71
N VAL A 258 -12.95 -22.93 -4.12
CA VAL A 258 -13.13 -21.79 -3.21
C VAL A 258 -14.60 -21.35 -3.21
N ARG A 259 -15.30 -21.61 -2.11
CA ARG A 259 -16.61 -21.00 -1.84
C ARG A 259 -16.38 -19.54 -1.48
N GLY A 260 -16.67 -18.63 -2.40
CA GLY A 260 -16.95 -17.23 -2.05
C GLY A 260 -18.19 -17.17 -1.17
N LEU A 261 -18.17 -16.27 -0.19
CA LEU A 261 -19.40 -15.71 0.36
C LEU A 261 -19.91 -14.61 -0.57
#